data_AF-A0A8T4NP95-F1
#
_entry.id   AF-A0A8T4NP95-F1
#
_cell.length_a   1.000
_cell.length_b   1.000
_cell.length_c   1.000
_cell.angle_alpha   90.00
_cell.angle_beta   90.00
_cell.angle_gamma   90.00
#
_symmetry.space_group_name_H-M   'P 1'
#
loop_
_entity.id
_entity.type
_entity.pdbx_description
1 polymer ?
#
loop_
_entity_poly.entity_id
_entity_poly.type
_entity_poly.pdbx_seq_one_letter_code
_entity_poly.pdbx_strand_id
1 'polypeptide(L)'
;MELEILLNKTLGLGILVLHIILALALLFYVYHKITKKRLPFMFYNFKNFVFSNGLIFALIISVVATLGSLAYSEIIKLPPCDLCWYQRALLYPQVVILAVALVKKNRDIYDYVIGLNIIGIIIAGYQYIMQMINYSGPCPIGSGGANCFTKDTYFYKVHKIEKLNNTKV
;
A
#
# COMPACT_ATOMS: atom_id res chain seq x y z
N MET A 1 -10.46 19.54 6.88
CA MET A 1 -9.18 20.03 6.33
C MET A 1 -8.02 19.53 7.18
N GLU A 2 -8.09 19.66 8.52
CA GLU A 2 -7.06 19.10 9.40
C GLU A 2 -7.05 17.56 9.43
N LEU A 3 -8.22 16.92 9.37
CA LEU A 3 -8.32 15.46 9.46
C LEU A 3 -7.59 14.70 8.33
N GLU A 4 -7.67 15.17 7.08
CA GLU A 4 -7.00 14.53 5.94
C GLU A 4 -5.48 14.70 5.98
N ILE A 5 -5.02 15.89 6.40
CA ILE A 5 -3.59 16.17 6.56
C ILE A 5 -3.03 15.33 7.71
N LEU A 6 -3.77 15.24 8.81
CA LEU A 6 -3.41 14.41 9.95
C LEU A 6 -3.38 12.92 9.56
N LEU A 7 -4.40 12.43 8.84
CA LEU A 7 -4.49 11.06 8.35
C LEU A 7 -3.33 10.69 7.41
N ASN A 8 -3.03 11.53 6.42
CA ASN A 8 -1.93 11.27 5.49
C ASN A 8 -0.56 11.31 6.19
N LYS A 9 -0.38 12.22 7.15
CA LYS A 9 0.85 12.29 7.96
C LYS A 9 1.00 11.07 8.87
N THR A 10 -0.07 10.63 9.54
CA THR A 10 -0.01 9.45 10.42
C THR A 10 0.22 8.17 9.63
N LEU A 11 -0.45 7.99 8.49
CA LEU A 11 -0.21 6.86 7.61
C LEU A 11 1.22 6.87 7.05
N GLY A 12 1.69 8.03 6.55
CA GLY A 12 3.05 8.17 6.04
C GLY A 12 4.12 7.89 7.09
N LEU A 13 3.98 8.45 8.29
CA LEU A 13 4.92 8.22 9.39
C LEU A 13 4.87 6.76 9.87
N GLY A 14 3.68 6.16 9.95
CA GLY A 14 3.53 4.74 10.28
C GLY A 14 4.22 3.82 9.28
N ILE A 15 4.10 4.12 7.97
CA ILE A 15 4.78 3.36 6.91
C ILE A 15 6.30 3.50 7.04
N LEU A 16 6.82 4.70 7.30
CA LEU A 16 8.27 4.91 7.48
C LEU A 16 8.80 4.12 8.68
N VAL A 17 8.12 4.20 9.82
CA VAL A 17 8.49 3.45 11.04
C VAL A 17 8.48 1.95 10.76
N LEU A 18 7.45 1.45 10.08
CA LEU A 18 7.36 0.04 9.70
C LEU A 18 8.56 -0.40 8.83
N HIS A 19 8.95 0.39 7.83
CA HIS A 19 10.10 0.07 6.97
C HIS A 19 11.42 0.08 7.75
N ILE A 20 11.60 1.01 8.68
CA ILE A 20 12.79 1.04 9.56
C ILE A 20 12.84 -0.23 10.41
N ILE A 21 11.73 -0.63 11.02
CA ILE A 21 11.65 -1.86 11.83
C ILE A 21 11.97 -3.09 10.97
N LEU A 22 11.40 -3.19 9.77
CA LEU A 22 11.67 -4.30 8.85
C LEU A 22 13.14 -4.34 8.41
N ALA A 23 13.74 -3.18 8.11
CA ALA A 23 15.14 -3.09 7.75
C ALA A 23 16.06 -3.55 8.90
N LEU A 24 15.78 -3.10 10.13
CA LEU A 24 16.52 -3.53 11.33
C LEU A 24 16.35 -5.04 11.59
N ALA A 25 15.15 -5.57 11.45
CA ALA A 25 14.88 -7.01 11.60
C ALA A 25 15.62 -7.83 10.54
N LEU A 26 15.72 -7.32 9.30
CA LEU A 26 16.45 -7.97 8.22
C LEU A 26 17.97 -7.94 8.46
N LEU A 27 18.53 -6.80 8.90
CA LEU A 27 19.94 -6.69 9.30
C LEU A 27 20.27 -7.63 10.45
N PHE A 28 19.40 -7.71 11.46
CA PHE A 28 19.55 -8.63 12.58
C PHE A 28 19.52 -10.10 12.14
N TYR A 29 18.59 -10.46 11.24
CA TYR A 29 18.52 -11.79 10.66
C TYR A 29 19.78 -12.14 9.85
N VAL A 30 20.28 -11.21 9.03
CA VAL A 30 21.52 -11.37 8.27
C VAL A 30 22.73 -11.51 9.20
N TYR A 31 22.83 -10.68 10.25
CA TYR A 31 23.88 -10.76 11.26
C TYR A 31 23.92 -12.16 11.91
N HIS A 32 22.77 -12.68 12.34
CA HIS A 32 22.68 -14.03 12.93
C HIS A 32 23.03 -15.15 11.92
N LYS A 33 22.64 -14.98 10.65
CA LYS A 33 22.97 -15.93 9.58
C LYS A 33 24.47 -15.95 9.28
N ILE A 34 25.12 -14.78 9.25
CA ILE A 34 26.57 -14.63 9.00
C ILE A 34 27.39 -15.15 10.19
N THR A 35 27.00 -14.77 11.41
CA THR A 35 27.72 -15.17 12.63
C THR A 35 27.46 -16.62 13.08
N LYS A 36 26.62 -17.36 12.35
CA LYS A 36 26.13 -18.72 12.69
C LYS A 36 25.58 -18.86 14.12
N LYS A 37 25.32 -17.75 14.83
CA LYS A 37 24.72 -17.76 16.16
C LYS A 37 23.26 -18.17 16.03
N ARG A 38 22.82 -19.17 16.80
CA ARG A 38 21.40 -19.53 16.89
C ARG A 38 20.57 -18.29 17.18
N LEU A 39 19.47 -18.15 16.46
CA LEU A 39 18.48 -17.09 16.70
C LEU A 39 18.05 -17.15 18.17
N PRO A 40 17.95 -16.03 18.89
CA PRO A 40 17.47 -16.03 20.27
C PRO A 40 16.11 -16.71 20.38
N PHE A 41 15.92 -17.50 21.45
CA PHE A 41 14.72 -18.33 21.69
C PHE A 41 13.40 -17.55 21.53
N MET A 42 13.37 -16.29 21.98
CA MET A 42 12.22 -15.41 21.86
C MET A 42 11.79 -15.18 20.39
N PHE A 43 12.74 -14.99 19.48
CA PHE A 43 12.46 -14.78 18.06
C PHE A 43 12.02 -16.05 17.35
N TYR A 44 12.46 -17.22 17.83
CA TYR A 44 12.01 -18.50 17.30
C TYR A 44 10.51 -18.74 17.57
N ASN A 45 10.07 -18.47 18.81
CA ASN A 45 8.65 -18.58 19.16
C ASN A 45 7.80 -17.58 18.39
N PHE A 46 8.27 -16.35 18.23
CA PHE A 46 7.57 -15.33 17.45
C PHE A 46 7.43 -15.75 15.97
N LYS A 47 8.51 -16.28 15.36
CA LYS A 47 8.46 -16.80 13.99
C LYS A 47 7.39 -17.89 13.86
N ASN A 48 7.39 -18.88 14.75
CA ASN A 48 6.40 -19.96 14.68
C ASN A 48 4.97 -19.46 14.87
N PHE A 49 4.74 -18.46 15.71
CA PHE A 49 3.42 -17.83 15.86
C PHE A 49 2.96 -17.13 14.58
N VAL A 50 3.84 -16.34 13.96
CA VAL A 50 3.55 -15.64 12.69
C VAL A 50 3.33 -16.62 11.55
N PHE A 51 4.14 -17.68 11.45
CA PHE A 51 3.95 -18.70 10.42
C PHE A 51 2.67 -19.52 10.64
N SER A 52 2.31 -19.81 11.89
CA SER A 52 1.08 -20.53 12.22
C SER A 52 -0.16 -19.73 11.77
N ASN A 53 -0.18 -18.43 12.06
CA ASN A 53 -1.33 -17.54 11.83
C ASN A 53 -1.19 -16.63 10.59
N GLY A 54 -0.17 -16.83 9.76
CA GLY A 54 0.20 -15.89 8.69
C GLY A 54 -0.90 -15.62 7.68
N LEU A 55 -1.77 -16.61 7.44
CA LEU A 55 -2.89 -16.48 6.51
C LEU A 55 -3.99 -15.53 7.03
N ILE A 56 -4.24 -15.54 8.34
CA ILE A 56 -5.19 -14.62 9.00
C ILE A 56 -4.63 -13.20 8.95
N PHE A 57 -3.35 -13.02 9.25
CA PHE A 57 -2.70 -11.71 9.15
C PHE A 57 -2.74 -11.15 7.74
N ALA A 58 -2.42 -11.97 6.73
CA ALA A 58 -2.49 -11.56 5.33
C ALA A 58 -3.91 -11.13 4.91
N LEU A 59 -4.94 -11.86 5.37
CA LEU A 59 -6.34 -11.52 5.10
C LEU A 59 -6.71 -10.17 5.75
N ILE A 60 -6.38 -9.97 7.02
CA ILE A 60 -6.67 -8.71 7.73
C ILE A 60 -6.00 -7.54 7.01
N ILE A 61 -4.72 -7.67 6.66
CA ILE A 61 -3.98 -6.62 5.93
C ILE A 61 -4.66 -6.31 4.59
N SER A 62 -5.05 -7.34 3.83
CA SER A 62 -5.69 -7.17 2.52
C SER A 62 -7.07 -6.50 2.60
N VAL A 63 -7.86 -6.85 3.63
CA VAL A 63 -9.16 -6.23 3.90
C VAL A 63 -8.99 -4.78 4.30
N VAL A 64 -8.06 -4.48 5.23
CA VAL A 64 -7.78 -3.11 5.67
C VAL A 64 -7.28 -2.26 4.51
N ALA A 65 -6.42 -2.80 3.65
CA ALA A 65 -5.94 -2.10 2.45
C ALA A 65 -7.08 -1.80 1.46
N THR A 66 -7.98 -2.77 1.24
CA THR A 66 -9.15 -2.62 0.36
C THR A 66 -10.12 -1.56 0.90
N LEU A 67 -10.47 -1.65 2.19
CA LEU A 67 -11.34 -0.67 2.86
C LEU A 67 -10.70 0.72 2.89
N GLY A 68 -9.40 0.81 3.17
CA GLY A 68 -8.65 2.05 3.09
C GLY A 68 -8.73 2.67 1.70
N SER A 69 -8.47 1.88 0.65
CA SER A 69 -8.57 2.36 -0.74
C SER A 69 -9.97 2.89 -1.08
N LEU A 70 -11.02 2.22 -0.60
CA LEU A 70 -12.41 2.64 -0.82
C LEU A 70 -12.78 3.88 0.01
N ALA A 71 -12.31 3.98 1.25
CA ALA A 71 -12.50 5.15 2.12
C ALA A 71 -11.97 6.44 1.49
N TYR A 72 -10.81 6.39 0.82
CA TYR A 72 -10.28 7.54 0.08
C TYR A 72 -11.18 7.96 -1.11
N SER A 73 -11.86 7.00 -1.73
CA SER A 73 -12.74 7.26 -2.88
C SER A 73 -14.08 7.86 -2.43
N GLU A 74 -14.71 7.27 -1.41
CA GLU A 74 -16.08 7.63 -1.00
C GLU A 74 -16.13 8.79 -0.02
N ILE A 75 -15.23 8.80 0.97
CA ILE A 75 -15.25 9.78 2.06
C ILE A 75 -14.49 11.04 1.65
N ILE A 76 -13.28 10.87 1.11
CA ILE A 76 -12.39 11.98 0.71
C ILE A 76 -12.72 12.47 -0.71
N LYS A 77 -13.51 11.69 -1.47
CA LYS A 77 -13.96 12.03 -2.84
C LYS A 77 -12.80 12.33 -3.80
N LEU A 78 -11.68 11.64 -3.61
CA LEU A 78 -10.55 11.71 -4.52
C LEU A 78 -10.78 10.72 -5.67
N PRO A 79 -10.98 11.18 -6.92
CA PRO A 79 -11.17 10.28 -8.04
C PRO A 79 -9.89 9.47 -8.27
N PRO A 80 -9.97 8.13 -8.35
CA PRO A 80 -8.81 7.29 -8.61
C PRO A 80 -8.30 7.54 -10.03
N CYS A 81 -6.98 7.51 -10.18
CA CYS A 81 -6.30 7.57 -11.45
C CYS A 81 -6.36 6.21 -12.19
N ASP A 82 -6.14 6.18 -13.50
CA ASP A 82 -6.21 4.92 -14.28
C ASP A 82 -5.16 3.89 -13.81
N LEU A 83 -3.94 4.33 -13.50
CA LEU A 83 -2.90 3.47 -12.90
C LEU A 83 -3.31 2.91 -11.53
N CYS A 84 -3.99 3.74 -10.74
CA CYS A 84 -4.48 3.40 -9.41
C CYS A 84 -5.58 2.32 -9.51
N TRP A 85 -6.37 2.33 -10.59
CA TRP A 85 -7.34 1.29 -10.90
C TRP A 85 -6.67 -0.06 -11.16
N TYR A 86 -5.54 -0.10 -11.88
CA TYR A 86 -4.78 -1.34 -12.06
C TYR A 86 -4.23 -1.88 -10.73
N GLN A 87 -3.75 -0.99 -9.84
CA GLN A 87 -3.33 -1.41 -8.50
C GLN A 87 -4.50 -1.99 -7.68
N ARG A 88 -5.69 -1.37 -7.75
CA ARG A 88 -6.92 -1.89 -7.11
C ARG A 88 -7.35 -3.25 -7.67
N ALA A 89 -7.27 -3.43 -8.99
CA ALA A 89 -7.61 -4.68 -9.65
C ALA A 89 -6.70 -5.84 -9.21
N LEU A 90 -5.46 -5.57 -8.81
CA LEU A 90 -4.54 -6.57 -8.27
C LEU A 90 -4.75 -6.83 -6.77
N LEU A 91 -5.15 -5.80 -6.02
CA LEU A 91 -5.37 -5.89 -4.57
C LEU A 91 -6.68 -6.61 -4.20
N TYR A 92 -7.80 -6.28 -4.86
CA TYR A 92 -9.12 -6.79 -4.46
C TYR A 92 -9.25 -8.32 -4.58
N PRO A 93 -8.72 -8.98 -5.62
CA PRO A 93 -8.74 -10.43 -5.71
C PRO A 93 -7.98 -11.12 -4.58
N GLN A 94 -6.96 -10.48 -4.00
CA GLN A 94 -6.19 -11.07 -2.89
C GLN A 94 -7.07 -11.34 -1.67
N VAL A 95 -8.05 -10.48 -1.39
CA VAL A 95 -9.02 -10.70 -0.30
C VAL A 95 -9.80 -11.99 -0.52
N VAL A 96 -10.30 -12.20 -1.75
CA VAL A 96 -11.08 -13.41 -2.10
C VAL A 96 -10.19 -14.65 -2.06
N ILE A 97 -9.00 -14.58 -2.65
CA ILE A 97 -8.04 -15.68 -2.70
C ILE A 97 -7.62 -16.11 -1.29
N LEU A 98 -7.30 -15.15 -0.41
CA LEU A 98 -6.93 -15.42 0.99
C LEU A 98 -8.11 -15.92 1.82
N ALA A 99 -9.32 -15.40 1.60
CA ALA A 99 -10.52 -15.90 2.28
C ALA A 99 -10.81 -17.36 1.92
N VAL A 100 -10.71 -17.72 0.64
CA VAL A 100 -10.87 -19.10 0.16
C VAL A 100 -9.77 -19.99 0.74
N ALA A 101 -8.53 -19.51 0.80
CA ALA A 101 -7.41 -20.24 1.39
C ALA A 101 -7.63 -20.52 2.89
N LEU A 102 -8.25 -19.60 3.62
CA LEU A 102 -8.59 -19.77 5.04
C LEU A 102 -9.63 -20.87 5.24
N VAL A 103 -10.67 -20.89 4.41
CA VAL A 103 -11.73 -21.91 4.46
C VAL A 103 -11.18 -23.29 4.07
N LYS A 104 -10.37 -23.36 3.01
CA LYS A 104 -9.80 -24.62 2.52
C LYS A 104 -8.60 -25.11 3.34
N LYS A 105 -8.08 -24.30 4.27
CA LYS A 105 -6.83 -24.53 5.02
C LYS A 105 -5.64 -24.89 4.11
N ASN A 106 -5.69 -24.48 2.84
CA ASN A 106 -4.65 -24.79 1.87
C ASN A 106 -3.63 -23.64 1.83
N ARG A 107 -2.36 -23.97 2.11
CA ARG A 107 -1.25 -23.02 2.15
C ARG A 107 -0.57 -22.84 0.79
N ASP A 108 -0.83 -23.67 -0.21
CA ASP A 108 -0.17 -23.58 -1.52
C ASP A 108 -0.65 -22.37 -2.35
N ILE A 109 -1.57 -21.56 -1.82
CA ILE A 109 -2.12 -20.38 -2.49
C ILE A 109 -1.15 -19.18 -2.42
N TYR A 110 -0.10 -19.24 -1.60
CA TYR A 110 0.87 -18.15 -1.45
C TYR A 110 1.53 -17.72 -2.76
N ASP A 111 1.76 -18.65 -3.70
CA ASP A 111 2.43 -18.35 -4.98
C ASP A 111 1.61 -17.37 -5.84
N TYR A 112 0.29 -17.53 -5.87
CA TYR A 112 -0.61 -16.62 -6.58
C TYR A 112 -0.61 -15.22 -5.97
N VAL A 113 -0.61 -15.16 -4.63
CA VAL A 113 -0.60 -13.88 -3.90
C VAL A 113 0.74 -13.15 -4.12
N ILE A 114 1.86 -13.88 -4.10
CA ILE A 114 3.18 -13.32 -4.40
C ILE A 114 3.25 -12.79 -5.84
N GLY A 115 2.74 -13.55 -6.82
CA GLY A 115 2.71 -13.12 -8.22
C GLY A 115 1.95 -11.80 -8.41
N LEU A 116 0.76 -11.68 -7.82
CA LEU A 116 -0.03 -10.45 -7.85
C LEU A 116 0.70 -9.26 -7.19
N ASN A 117 1.37 -9.50 -6.06
CA ASN A 117 2.13 -8.46 -5.36
C ASN A 117 3.31 -7.93 -6.17
N ILE A 118 4.03 -8.82 -6.89
CA ILE A 118 5.17 -8.40 -7.73
C ILE A 118 4.68 -7.44 -8.81
N ILE A 119 3.58 -7.75 -9.48
CA ILE A 119 3.00 -6.87 -10.51
C ILE A 119 2.56 -5.54 -9.89
N GLY A 120 1.93 -5.58 -8.72
CA GLY A 120 1.55 -4.37 -7.99
C GLY A 120 2.73 -3.46 -7.65
N ILE A 121 3.85 -4.04 -7.20
CA ILE A 121 5.09 -3.30 -6.91
C ILE A 121 5.66 -2.64 -8.16
N ILE A 122 5.63 -3.31 -9.31
CA ILE A 122 6.13 -2.74 -10.57
C ILE A 122 5.30 -1.50 -10.97
N ILE A 123 3.97 -1.60 -10.89
CA ILE A 123 3.08 -0.48 -11.24
C ILE A 123 3.25 0.67 -10.25
N ALA A 124 3.32 0.38 -8.95
CA ALA A 124 3.55 1.39 -7.91
C ALA A 124 4.92 2.08 -8.06
N GLY A 125 5.96 1.31 -8.37
CA GLY A 125 7.31 1.82 -8.63
C GLY A 125 7.34 2.75 -9.84
N TYR A 126 6.68 2.37 -10.93
CA TYR A 126 6.55 3.22 -12.11
C TYR A 126 5.86 4.56 -11.77
N GLN A 127 4.74 4.52 -11.07
CA GLN A 127 4.03 5.73 -10.66
C GLN A 127 4.89 6.62 -9.75
N TYR A 128 5.58 6.03 -8.78
CA TYR A 128 6.43 6.74 -7.84
C TYR A 128 7.61 7.45 -8.52
N ILE A 129 8.29 6.76 -9.46
CA ILE A 129 9.39 7.36 -10.23
C ILE A 129 8.87 8.57 -11.03
N MET A 130 7.72 8.44 -11.68
CA MET A 130 7.11 9.53 -12.44
C MET A 130 6.73 10.73 -11.55
N GLN A 131 6.26 10.47 -10.33
CA GLN A 131 5.98 11.51 -9.32
C GLN A 131 7.25 12.18 -8.76
N MET A 132 8.40 11.49 -8.75
CA MET A 132 9.67 12.06 -8.33
C MET A 132 10.25 13.02 -9.37
N ILE A 133 10.15 12.67 -10.66
CA ILE A 133 10.64 13.52 -11.75
C ILE A 133 9.67 14.66 -12.12
N ASN A 134 8.55 14.80 -11.38
CA ASN A 134 7.49 15.78 -11.62
C ASN A 134 6.98 15.77 -13.07
N TYR A 135 6.86 14.58 -13.66
CA TYR A 135 6.36 14.44 -15.01
C TYR A 135 4.92 14.95 -15.08
N SER A 136 4.68 15.96 -15.92
CA SER A 136 3.38 16.62 -16.10
C SER A 136 2.66 16.21 -17.38
N GLY A 137 3.16 15.19 -18.08
CA GLY A 137 2.53 14.69 -19.30
C GLY A 137 1.27 13.86 -19.03
N PRO A 138 0.44 13.65 -20.06
CA PRO A 138 -0.79 12.87 -19.94
C PRO A 138 -0.49 11.42 -19.54
N CYS A 139 -1.42 10.81 -18.81
CA CYS A 139 -1.34 9.40 -18.45
C CYS A 139 -1.36 8.53 -19.73
N PRO A 140 -0.40 7.60 -19.92
CA PRO A 140 -0.34 6.79 -21.14
C PRO A 140 -1.46 5.74 -21.26
N ILE A 141 -2.25 5.48 -20.21
CA ILE A 141 -3.20 4.35 -20.14
C ILE A 141 -4.68 4.80 -20.06
N GLY A 142 -5.01 6.10 -20.13
CA GLY A 142 -6.44 6.46 -20.06
C GLY A 142 -6.82 7.92 -20.29
N SER A 143 -8.01 8.03 -20.85
CA SER A 143 -8.70 9.17 -21.45
C SER A 143 -9.50 9.96 -20.40
N GLY A 144 -9.03 11.14 -20.02
CA GLY A 144 -9.84 12.16 -19.32
C GLY A 144 -10.04 11.98 -17.81
N GLY A 145 -9.40 10.99 -17.18
CA GLY A 145 -9.36 10.82 -15.72
C GLY A 145 -8.35 11.74 -15.01
N ALA A 146 -8.27 11.65 -13.67
CA ALA A 146 -7.28 12.39 -12.87
C ALA A 146 -5.84 11.95 -13.21
N ASN A 147 -4.90 12.90 -13.22
CA ASN A 147 -3.51 12.66 -13.62
C ASN A 147 -2.79 11.73 -12.63
N CYS A 148 -2.24 10.62 -13.11
CA CYS A 148 -1.56 9.62 -12.27
C CYS A 148 -0.23 10.10 -11.68
N PHE A 149 0.38 11.13 -12.28
CA PHE A 149 1.72 11.61 -11.99
C PHE A 149 1.74 12.89 -11.14
N THR A 150 0.57 13.52 -10.98
CA THR A 150 0.42 14.70 -10.12
C THR A 150 0.24 14.25 -8.67
N LYS A 151 0.80 15.01 -7.73
CA LYS A 151 0.61 14.75 -6.29
C LYS A 151 -0.72 15.37 -5.86
N ASP A 152 -1.78 14.56 -5.84
CA ASP A 152 -3.17 15.01 -5.63
C ASP A 152 -3.40 15.77 -4.30
N THR A 153 -2.58 15.54 -3.28
CA THR A 153 -2.65 16.30 -2.01
C THR A 153 -2.33 17.78 -2.19
N TYR A 154 -1.47 18.13 -3.15
CA TYR A 154 -1.22 19.52 -3.54
C TYR A 154 -2.33 20.05 -4.45
N PHE A 155 -2.84 19.23 -5.37
CA PHE A 155 -3.86 19.64 -6.33
C PHE A 155 -5.22 19.91 -5.66
N TYR A 156 -5.67 19.05 -4.73
CA TYR A 156 -6.88 19.32 -3.94
C TYR A 156 -6.74 20.58 -3.07
N LYS A 157 -5.55 20.83 -2.52
CA LYS A 157 -5.24 22.05 -1.76
C LYS A 157 -5.35 23.30 -2.65
N VAL A 158 -4.75 23.29 -3.83
CA VAL A 158 -4.80 24.40 -4.79
C VAL A 158 -6.22 24.62 -5.30
N HIS A 159 -6.92 23.56 -5.71
CA HIS A 159 -8.26 23.70 -6.30
C HIS A 159 -9.33 24.11 -5.28
N LYS A 160 -9.20 23.70 -4.01
CA LYS A 160 -10.06 24.19 -2.92
C LYS A 160 -9.76 25.66 -2.58
N ILE A 161 -8.48 26.07 -2.57
CA ILE A 161 -8.09 27.48 -2.37
C ILE A 161 -8.59 28.34 -3.55
N GLU A 162 -8.50 27.84 -4.78
CA GLU A 162 -8.95 28.53 -5.98
C GLU A 162 -10.48 28.66 -6.04
N LYS A 163 -11.23 27.62 -5.65
CA LYS A 163 -12.68 27.73 -5.43
C LYS A 163 -13.03 28.74 -4.33
N LEU A 164 -12.28 28.77 -3.23
CA LEU A 164 -12.48 29.73 -2.13
C LEU A 164 -12.14 31.18 -2.53
N ASN A 165 -11.18 31.40 -3.44
CA ASN A 165 -10.88 32.71 -3.98
C ASN A 165 -11.91 33.17 -5.01
N ASN A 166 -12.38 32.27 -5.89
CA ASN A 166 -13.43 32.59 -6.89
C ASN A 166 -14.85 32.71 -6.30
N THR A 167 -15.06 32.38 -5.03
CA THR A 167 -16.33 32.62 -4.32
C THR A 167 -16.30 33.86 -3.41
N LYS A 168 -15.15 34.54 -3.33
CA LYS A 168 -14.97 35.80 -2.60
C LYS A 168 -14.94 37.04 -3.51
N VAL A 169 -15.35 36.89 -4.78
CA VAL A 169 -15.57 37.98 -5.73
C VAL A 169 -17.07 38.14 -5.96
#